data_AF-A0A0F5FV37-F1
#
_entry.id   AF-A0A0F5FV37-F1
#
_cell.length_a   1.000
_cell.length_b   1.000
_cell.length_c   1.000
_cell.angle_alpha   90.00
_cell.angle_beta   90.00
_cell.angle_gamma   90.00
#
_symmetry.space_group_name_H-M   'P 1'
#
loop_
_entity.id
_entity.type
_entity.pdbx_description
1 polymer ?
#
loop_
_entity_poly.entity_id
_entity_poly.type
_entity_poly.pdbx_seq_one_letter_code
_entity_poly.pdbx_strand_id
1 'polypeptide(L)' 'MTRPSNRELKVLTHLGEENALGPDDFKDVGEKVFSGMLKKGWIVPAEGLDGRYRATIRGLTVHEGEIIFKGRWKR' A
#
# COMPACT_ATOMS: atom_id res chain seq x y z
N MET A 1 12.48 -11.08 1.68
CA MET A 1 11.29 -10.22 1.45
C MET A 1 10.94 -9.54 2.78
N THR A 2 10.93 -8.21 2.84
CA THR A 2 10.58 -7.47 4.06
C THR A 2 9.08 -7.54 4.28
N ARG A 3 8.65 -8.08 5.42
CA ARG A 3 7.22 -8.22 5.76
C ARG A 3 6.57 -6.85 5.92
N PRO A 4 5.40 -6.57 5.30
CA PRO A 4 4.68 -5.33 5.52
C PRO A 4 4.11 -5.27 6.94
N SER A 5 4.14 -4.07 7.53
CA SER A 5 3.41 -3.77 8.75
C SER A 5 1.90 -3.69 8.51
N ASN A 6 1.09 -3.80 9.57
CA ASN A 6 -0.37 -3.70 9.44
C ASN A 6 -0.83 -2.36 8.82
N ARG A 7 -0.10 -1.26 9.06
CA ARG A 7 -0.38 0.05 8.46
C ARG A 7 -0.10 0.06 6.95
N GLU A 8 1.04 -0.48 6.53
CA GLU A 8 1.38 -0.60 5.10
C GLU A 8 0.40 -1.50 4.35
N LEU A 9 0.03 -2.63 4.97
CA LEU A 9 -1.00 -3.54 4.43
C LEU A 9 -2.35 -2.84 4.27
N LYS A 10 -2.78 -2.07 5.27
CA LYS A 10 -4.01 -1.27 5.19
C LYS A 10 -3.95 -0.29 4.02
N VAL A 11 -2.85 0.44 3.86
CA VAL A 11 -2.65 1.37 2.74
C VAL A 11 -2.75 0.66 1.40
N LEU A 12 -2.04 -0.47 1.21
CA LEU A 12 -2.11 -1.25 -0.03
C LEU A 12 -3.52 -1.77 -0.32
N THR A 13 -4.24 -2.20 0.72
CA THR A 13 -5.64 -2.68 0.60
C THR A 13 -6.55 -1.56 0.08
N HIS A 14 -6.40 -0.34 0.58
CA HIS A 14 -7.24 0.80 0.18
C HIS A 14 -6.81 1.42 -1.15
N LEU A 15 -5.51 1.41 -1.46
CA LEU A 15 -5.00 1.87 -2.75
C LEU A 15 -5.53 1.00 -3.89
N GLY A 16 -5.53 -0.33 -3.75
CA GLY A 16 -5.98 -1.23 -4.82
C GLY A 16 -5.30 -0.92 -6.16
N GLU A 17 -5.91 -1.33 -7.28
CA GLU A 17 -5.40 -0.98 -8.63
C GLU A 17 -5.82 0.43 -9.07
N GLU A 18 -6.95 0.95 -8.60
CA GLU A 18 -7.57 2.16 -9.19
C GLU A 18 -7.54 3.40 -8.29
N ASN A 19 -7.28 3.26 -6.98
CA ASN A 19 -7.34 4.42 -6.08
C ASN A 19 -5.99 5.13 -5.97
N ALA A 20 -6.07 6.47 -5.91
CA ALA A 20 -4.96 7.32 -5.53
C ALA A 20 -5.25 7.94 -4.16
N LEU A 21 -4.43 7.58 -3.16
CA LEU A 21 -4.59 8.03 -1.76
C LEU A 21 -3.29 8.63 -1.24
N GLY A 22 -3.43 9.60 -0.35
CA GLY A 22 -2.34 10.22 0.39
C GLY A 22 -2.34 9.83 1.87
N PRO A 23 -1.33 10.28 2.63
CA PRO A 23 -1.27 10.09 4.09
C PRO A 23 -2.48 10.69 4.82
N ASP A 24 -2.98 11.84 4.37
CA ASP A 24 -4.14 12.52 4.97
C ASP A 24 -5.46 11.72 4.87
N ASP A 25 -5.57 10.77 3.94
CA ASP A 25 -6.75 9.90 3.81
C ASP A 25 -6.84 8.87 4.95
N PHE A 26 -5.83 8.78 5.83
CA PHE A 26 -5.74 7.79 6.89
C PHE A 26 -5.50 8.42 8.26
N LYS A 27 -6.40 8.15 9.21
CA LYS A 27 -6.27 8.62 10.60
C LYS A 27 -5.01 8.11 11.33
N ASP A 28 -4.53 6.92 10.98
CA ASP A 28 -3.45 6.22 11.69
C ASP A 28 -2.18 6.01 10.84
N VAL A 29 -2.12 6.59 9.64
CA VAL A 29 -1.01 6.42 8.69
C VAL A 29 -0.41 7.78 8.37
N GLY A 30 0.80 8.04 8.84
CA GLY A 30 1.53 9.26 8.50
C GLY A 30 2.44 9.12 7.28
N GLU A 31 3.00 10.23 6.83
CA GLU A 31 3.94 10.34 5.71
C GLU A 31 5.13 9.37 5.77
N LYS A 32 5.58 9.01 6.98
CA LYS A 32 6.68 8.05 7.18
C LYS A 32 6.35 6.67 6.58
N VAL A 33 5.10 6.26 6.63
CA VAL A 33 4.65 4.97 6.08
C VAL A 33 4.71 5.03 4.56
N PHE A 34 4.15 6.08 3.95
CA PHE A 34 4.20 6.30 2.51
C PHE A 34 5.64 6.42 1.99
N SER A 35 6.48 7.20 2.68
CA SER A 35 7.91 7.30 2.38
C SER A 35 8.62 5.94 2.43
N GLY A 36 8.28 5.09 3.42
CA GLY A 36 8.80 3.74 3.53
C GLY A 36 8.35 2.83 2.38
N MET A 37 7.08 2.91 2.00
CA MET A 37 6.51 2.14 0.90
C MET A 37 7.05 2.59 -0.47
N LEU A 38 7.28 3.89 -0.65
CA LEU A 38 7.89 4.47 -1.84
C LEU A 38 9.33 3.98 -2.02
N LYS A 39 10.14 4.01 -0.95
CA LYS A 39 11.50 3.45 -0.97
C LYS A 39 11.55 1.96 -1.30
N LYS A 40 10.52 1.21 -0.92
CA LYS A 40 10.38 -0.22 -1.22
C LYS A 40 9.84 -0.49 -2.64
N GLY A 41 9.40 0.54 -3.36
CA GLY A 41 8.79 0.44 -4.68
C GLY A 41 7.40 -0.21 -4.67
N TRP A 42 6.68 -0.14 -3.55
CA TRP A 42 5.33 -0.70 -3.42
C TRP A 42 4.25 0.28 -3.87
N ILE A 43 4.56 1.57 -3.85
CA ILE A 43 3.69 2.65 -4.33
C ILE A 43 4.49 3.62 -5.18
N VAL A 44 3.81 4.35 -6.04
CA VAL A 44 4.34 5.41 -6.90
C VAL A 44 3.48 6.66 -6.77
N PRO A 45 4.04 7.87 -6.94
CA PRO A 45 3.24 9.08 -6.96
C PRO A 45 2.20 9.01 -8.08
N ALA A 46 0.98 9.43 -7.79
CA ALA A 46 -0.11 9.46 -8.75
C ALA A 46 0.12 10.63 -9.71
N GLU A 47 0.24 10.35 -11.00
CA GLU A 47 0.45 11.38 -12.01
C GLU A 47 -0.75 12.35 -12.04
N GLY A 48 -0.48 13.65 -11.88
CA GLY A 48 -1.49 14.70 -11.85
C GLY A 48 -2.21 14.92 -10.50
N LEU A 49 -1.84 14.18 -9.44
CA LEU A 49 -2.42 14.35 -8.10
C LEU A 49 -1.30 14.53 -7.07
N ASP A 50 -1.03 15.79 -6.72
CA ASP A 50 -0.01 16.14 -5.73
C ASP A 50 -0.34 15.53 -4.35
N GLY A 51 0.66 14.97 -3.68
CA GLY A 51 0.50 14.31 -2.38
C GLY A 51 -0.24 12.95 -2.40
N ARG A 52 -0.60 12.42 -3.58
CA ARG A 52 -1.26 11.12 -3.71
C ARG A 52 -0.37 10.06 -4.34
N TYR A 53 -0.65 8.82 -4.00
CA TYR A 53 0.12 7.66 -4.46
C TYR A 53 -0.81 6.57 -4.99
N ARG A 54 -0.32 5.73 -5.90
CA ARG A 54 -0.97 4.52 -6.39
C ARG A 54 -0.14 3.30 -6.03
N ALA A 55 -0.79 2.14 -5.86
CA ALA A 55 -0.07 0.89 -5.67
C ALA A 55 0.60 0.46 -6.98
N THR A 56 1.80 -0.10 -6.88
CA THR A 56 2.45 -0.78 -8.01
C THR A 56 2.01 -2.24 -8.06
N ILE A 57 2.23 -2.92 -9.19
CA ILE A 57 2.07 -4.38 -9.30
C ILE A 57 2.79 -5.09 -8.15
N ARG A 58 4.01 -4.62 -7.79
CA ARG A 58 4.78 -5.18 -6.68
C ARG A 58 4.10 -4.97 -5.32
N GLY A 59 3.49 -3.80 -5.09
CA GLY A 59 2.70 -3.53 -3.88
C GLY A 59 1.49 -4.45 -3.78
N LEU A 60 0.78 -4.66 -4.89
CA LEU A 60 -0.36 -5.57 -4.99
C LEU A 60 0.05 -7.02 -4.73
N THR A 61 1.18 -7.48 -5.32
CA THR A 61 1.71 -8.82 -5.05
C THR A 61 2.11 -9.00 -3.58
N VAL A 62 2.65 -7.98 -2.91
CA VAL A 62 2.94 -8.04 -1.47
C VAL A 62 1.65 -8.14 -0.65
N HIS A 63 0.60 -7.41 -1.06
CA HIS A 63 -0.71 -7.49 -0.45
C HIS A 63 -1.36 -8.87 -0.61
N GLU A 64 -1.45 -9.38 -1.84
CA GLU A 64 -1.96 -10.72 -2.13
C GLU A 64 -1.14 -11.81 -1.44
N GLY A 65 0.19 -11.70 -1.49
CA GLY A 65 1.10 -12.62 -0.81
C GLY A 65 0.83 -12.69 0.69
N GLU A 66 0.56 -11.57 1.37
CA GLU A 66 0.18 -11.59 2.79
C GLU A 66 -1.25 -12.06 3.03
N ILE A 67 -2.22 -11.83 2.13
CA ILE A 67 -3.58 -12.41 2.24
C ILE A 67 -3.51 -13.94 2.16
N ILE A 68 -2.76 -14.45 1.20
CA ILE A 68 -2.54 -15.88 0.98
C ILE A 68 -1.76 -16.47 2.17
N PHE A 69 -0.68 -15.82 2.59
CA PHE A 69 0.17 -16.30 3.69
C PHE A 69 -0.50 -16.22 5.08
N LYS A 70 -1.35 -15.21 5.33
CA LYS A 70 -2.15 -15.10 6.57
C LYS A 70 -3.46 -15.90 6.54
N GLY A 71 -3.71 -16.70 5.50
CA GLY A 71 -4.85 -17.62 5.47
C GLY A 71 -6.22 -16.93 5.45
N ARG A 72 -6.33 -15.73 4.86
CA ARG A 72 -7.64 -15.08 4.62
C ARG A 72 -8.33 -15.51 3.34
N TRP A 73 -7.66 -16.31 2.50
CA TRP A 73 -8.34 -17.18 1.53
C TRP A 73 -8.98 -18.37 2.28
N LYS A 74 -10.11 -18.10 2.95
CA LYS A 74 -11.09 -19.17 3.18
C LYS A 74 -11.71 -19.47 1.82
N ARG A 75 -11.54 -20.70 1.34
CA ARG A 75 -12.38 -21.30 0.29
C ARG A 75 -13.86 -21.07 0.59
#